data_AF-A0A7Y5N0N7-F1
#
_entry.id   AF-A0A7Y5N0N7-F1
#
_cell.length_a   1.000
_cell.length_b   1.000
_cell.length_c   1.000
_cell.angle_alpha   90.00
_cell.angle_beta   90.00
_cell.angle_gamma   90.00
#
_symmetry.space_group_name_H-M   'P 1'
#
loop_
_entity.id
_entity.type
_entity.pdbx_description
1 polymer ?
#
loop_
_entity_poly.entity_id
_entity_poly.type
_entity_poly.pdbx_seq_one_letter_code
_entity_poly.pdbx_strand_id
1 'polypeptide(L)'
;MARGYFQNIAYHLKSTAVGMGVTIKHMFQTGKGPEKRGIYCYQYPDEGVERAREEVSERHRGIHFLEPSKCIMCLMCAKVCPVQCIVIE
;
A
#
# COMPACT_ATOMS: atom_id res chain seq x y z
N MET A 1 33.25 -30.47 25.06
CA MET A 1 32.22 -29.41 25.22
C MET A 1 32.57 -28.11 24.50
N ALA A 2 33.82 -27.62 24.53
CA ALA A 2 34.20 -26.34 23.90
C ALA A 2 33.95 -26.26 22.37
N ARG A 3 34.13 -27.36 21.63
CA ARG A 3 34.01 -27.37 20.15
C ARG A 3 32.61 -27.01 19.64
N GLY A 4 31.55 -27.41 20.33
CA GLY A 4 30.16 -27.11 19.94
C GLY A 4 29.78 -25.64 20.15
N TYR A 5 30.30 -25.01 21.21
CA TYR A 5 30.08 -23.58 21.48
C TYR A 5 30.67 -22.70 20.37
N PHE A 6 31.92 -22.98 19.96
CA PHE A 6 32.57 -22.23 18.88
C PHE A 6 31.92 -22.48 17.51
N GLN A 7 31.40 -23.69 17.25
CA GLN A 7 30.63 -23.98 16.03
C GLN A 7 29.34 -23.16 15.96
N ASN A 8 28.63 -23.02 17.08
CA ASN A 8 27.42 -22.22 17.14
C ASN A 8 27.71 -20.73 16.96
N ILE A 9 28.79 -20.21 17.55
CA ILE A 9 29.21 -18.81 17.34
C ILE A 9 29.50 -18.54 15.86
N ALA A 10 30.24 -19.44 15.20
CA ALA A 10 30.56 -19.29 13.79
C ALA A 10 29.30 -19.36 12.90
N TYR A 11 28.33 -20.21 13.26
CA TYR A 11 27.04 -20.29 12.57
C TYR A 11 26.24 -18.99 12.71
N HIS A 12 26.17 -18.43 13.92
CA HIS A 12 25.45 -17.18 14.18
C HIS A 12 26.11 -15.96 13.51
N LEU A 13 27.44 -15.89 13.49
CA LEU A 13 28.14 -14.84 12.76
C LEU A 13 27.86 -14.92 11.26
N LYS A 14 27.84 -16.14 10.70
CA LYS A 14 27.49 -16.36 9.30
C LYS A 14 26.05 -15.97 9.00
N SER A 15 25.09 -16.34 9.85
CA SER A 15 23.67 -15.99 9.64
C SER A 15 23.42 -14.49 9.73
N THR A 16 24.06 -13.80 10.70
CA THR A 16 23.93 -12.34 10.84
C THR A 16 24.55 -11.60 9.66
N ALA A 17 25.70 -12.08 9.16
CA ALA A 17 26.33 -11.51 7.96
C ALA A 17 25.44 -11.67 6.72
N VAL A 18 24.79 -12.83 6.55
CA VAL A 18 23.82 -13.07 5.47
C VAL A 18 22.63 -12.12 5.59
N GLY A 19 22.05 -11.98 6.78
CA GLY A 19 20.92 -11.08 7.03
C GLY A 19 21.27 -9.62 6.72
N MET A 20 22.43 -9.15 7.19
CA MET A 20 22.91 -7.80 6.93
C MET A 20 23.17 -7.56 5.43
N GLY A 21 23.69 -8.57 4.71
CA GLY A 21 23.85 -8.50 3.26
C GLY A 21 22.53 -8.30 2.51
N VAL A 22 21.45 -8.93 2.98
CA VAL A 22 20.09 -8.71 2.43
C VAL A 22 19.61 -7.29 2.74
N THR A 23 19.80 -6.79 3.96
CA THR A 23 19.43 -5.41 4.33
C THR A 23 20.17 -4.38 3.49
N ILE A 24 21.48 -4.54 3.32
CA ILE A 24 22.32 -3.66 2.50
C ILE A 24 21.84 -3.64 1.04
N LYS A 25 21.49 -4.82 0.49
CA LYS A 25 20.93 -4.92 -0.87
C LYS A 25 19.65 -4.10 -1.01
N HIS A 26 18.70 -4.21 -0.07
CA HIS A 26 17.46 -3.45 -0.12
C HIS A 26 17.70 -1.95 0.08
N MET A 27 18.58 -1.56 1.00
CA MET A 27 18.93 -0.15 1.24
C MET A 27 19.48 0.53 -0.01
N PHE A 28 20.38 -0.13 -0.75
CA PHE A 28 20.93 0.40 -2.00
C PHE A 28 19.99 0.25 -3.21
N GLN A 29 18.97 -0.60 -3.14
CA GLN A 29 17.89 -0.64 -4.14
C GLN A 29 16.93 0.54 -3.96
N THR A 30 16.63 0.93 -2.73
CA THR A 30 15.77 2.09 -2.40
C THR A 30 16.38 3.42 -2.82
N GLY A 31 17.71 3.57 -2.76
CA GLY A 31 18.40 4.81 -3.17
C GLY A 31 18.46 5.08 -4.69
N LYS A 32 18.00 4.16 -5.56
CA LYS A 32 18.06 4.31 -7.03
C LYS A 32 16.92 5.16 -7.63
N GLY A 33 16.17 5.85 -6.78
CA GLY A 33 15.11 6.77 -7.18
C GLY A 33 13.77 6.10 -7.51
N PRO A 34 12.72 6.91 -7.69
CA PRO A 34 11.33 6.45 -7.85
C PRO A 34 11.07 5.67 -9.15
N GLU A 35 11.88 5.89 -10.19
CA GLU A 35 11.74 5.26 -11.52
C GLU A 35 12.04 3.75 -11.52
N LYS A 36 12.93 3.28 -10.64
CA LYS A 36 13.50 1.92 -10.70
C LYS A 36 13.17 1.10 -9.45
N ARG A 37 11.87 0.95 -9.15
CA ARG A 37 11.32 -0.05 -8.21
C ARG A 37 12.10 -0.21 -6.88
N GLY A 38 12.51 0.91 -6.27
CA GLY A 38 13.25 0.90 -4.99
C GLY A 38 12.39 1.30 -3.79
N ILE A 39 11.35 2.09 -4.02
CA ILE A 39 10.54 2.73 -2.99
C ILE A 39 9.09 2.24 -3.15
N TYR A 40 8.61 1.48 -2.16
CA TYR A 40 7.22 0.98 -2.10
C TYR A 40 6.25 1.99 -1.48
N CYS A 41 6.76 3.12 -0.99
CA CYS A 41 5.98 4.17 -0.37
C CYS A 41 5.66 5.27 -1.38
N TYR A 42 4.42 5.74 -1.38
CA TYR A 42 4.04 6.96 -2.08
C TYR A 42 4.14 8.15 -1.13
N GLN A 43 4.87 9.19 -1.52
CA GLN A 43 4.88 10.44 -0.77
C GLN A 43 3.64 11.26 -1.17
N TYR A 44 2.59 11.13 -0.36
CA TYR A 44 1.38 11.94 -0.48
C TYR A 44 1.63 13.33 0.13
N PRO A 45 1.21 14.46 -0.48
CA PRO A 45 0.35 14.59 -1.66
C PRO A 45 1.07 14.89 -2.99
N ASP A 46 2.38 15.16 -2.98
CA ASP A 46 3.06 15.79 -4.12
C ASP A 46 3.51 14.81 -5.22
N GLU A 47 4.09 13.65 -4.88
CA GLU A 47 4.71 12.73 -5.84
C GLU A 47 3.88 11.44 -6.08
N GLY A 48 2.92 11.15 -5.19
CA GLY A 48 2.22 9.87 -5.14
C GLY A 48 0.80 9.85 -5.71
N VAL A 49 0.18 11.00 -5.99
CA VAL A 49 -1.26 11.07 -6.28
C VAL A 49 -1.62 10.56 -7.67
N GLU A 50 -0.82 10.88 -8.69
CA GLU A 50 -1.08 10.43 -10.07
C GLU A 50 -0.94 8.91 -10.22
N ARG A 51 0.13 8.34 -9.65
CA ARG A 51 0.34 6.89 -9.67
C ARG A 51 -0.63 6.12 -8.78
N ALA A 52 -0.98 6.66 -7.61
CA ALA A 52 -2.03 6.07 -6.77
C ALA A 52 -3.40 6.10 -7.47
N ARG A 53 -3.71 7.14 -8.26
CA ARG A 53 -4.92 7.18 -9.09
C ARG A 53 -4.89 6.14 -10.21
N GLU A 54 -3.75 5.93 -10.86
CA GLU A 54 -3.60 4.94 -11.92
C GLU A 54 -3.72 3.49 -11.39
N GLU A 55 -3.27 3.24 -10.16
CA GLU A 55 -3.37 1.93 -9.50
C GLU A 55 -4.77 1.64 -8.91
N VAL A 56 -5.68 2.61 -8.92
CA VAL A 56 -7.06 2.39 -8.45
C VAL A 56 -7.78 1.46 -9.43
N SER A 57 -8.24 0.31 -8.93
CA SER A 57 -9.01 -0.64 -9.72
C SER A 57 -10.23 0.02 -10.35
N GLU A 58 -10.62 -0.41 -11.56
CA GLU A 58 -11.81 0.10 -12.28
C GLU A 58 -13.11 0.06 -11.44
N ARG A 59 -13.23 -0.88 -10.49
CA ARG A 59 -14.41 -1.05 -9.61
C ARG A 59 -14.24 -0.44 -8.23
N HIS A 60 -13.29 0.47 -8.05
CA HIS A 60 -13.10 1.15 -6.78
C HIS A 60 -14.34 1.98 -6.42
N ARG A 61 -14.81 1.80 -5.18
CA ARG A 61 -15.96 2.54 -4.65
C ARG A 61 -15.48 3.82 -3.98
N GLY A 62 -15.31 4.86 -4.80
CA GLY A 62 -14.95 6.19 -4.35
C GLY A 62 -16.16 7.03 -3.92
N ILE A 63 -16.05 8.34 -4.09
CA ILE A 63 -17.13 9.29 -3.78
C ILE A 63 -18.29 9.08 -4.76
N HIS A 64 -19.52 9.04 -4.23
CA HIS A 64 -20.73 8.97 -5.04
C HIS A 64 -20.91 10.25 -5.87
N PHE A 65 -21.18 10.08 -7.17
CA PHE A 65 -21.51 11.16 -8.08
C PHE A 65 -23.00 11.08 -8.45
N LEU A 66 -23.70 12.22 -8.35
CA LEU A 66 -25.11 12.33 -8.71
C LEU A 66 -25.25 13.13 -10.00
N GLU A 67 -25.99 12.57 -10.96
CA GLU A 67 -26.40 13.27 -12.17
C GLU A 67 -27.89 13.65 -12.05
N PRO A 68 -28.23 14.93 -11.78
CA PRO A 68 -29.59 15.32 -11.43
C PRO A 68 -30.63 15.05 -12.52
N SER A 69 -30.23 15.11 -13.79
CA SER A 69 -31.09 14.85 -14.95
C SER A 69 -31.58 13.40 -15.04
N LYS A 70 -30.87 12.45 -14.40
CA LYS A 70 -31.23 11.02 -14.39
C LYS A 70 -32.01 10.61 -13.13
N CYS A 71 -32.01 11.44 -12.10
CA CYS A 71 -32.72 11.13 -10.86
C CYS A 71 -34.23 11.38 -11.03
N ILE A 72 -35.05 10.37 -10.70
CA ILE A 72 -36.52 10.46 -10.74
C ILE A 72 -37.15 10.45 -9.34
N MET A 73 -36.36 10.72 -8.30
CA MET A 73 -36.84 10.77 -6.91
C MET A 73 -37.48 9.47 -6.40
N CYS A 74 -36.98 8.31 -6.82
CA CYS A 74 -37.58 7.01 -6.47
C CYS A 74 -37.31 6.51 -5.03
N LEU A 75 -36.51 7.24 -4.24
CA LEU A 75 -36.12 6.91 -2.86
C LEU A 75 -35.40 5.57 -2.64
N MET A 76 -35.04 4.85 -3.71
CA MET A 76 -34.42 3.52 -3.60
C MET A 76 -33.04 3.56 -2.95
N CYS A 77 -32.21 4.56 -3.31
CA CYS A 77 -30.87 4.73 -2.73
C CYS A 77 -30.92 5.01 -1.22
N ALA A 78 -31.85 5.85 -0.76
CA ALA A 78 -32.05 6.12 0.66
C ALA A 78 -32.56 4.89 1.42
N LYS A 79 -33.51 4.14 0.83
CA LYS A 79 -34.08 2.92 1.44
C LYS A 79 -33.07 1.78 1.60
N VAL A 80 -32.19 1.58 0.61
CA VAL A 80 -31.20 0.48 0.64
C VAL A 80 -29.96 0.81 1.47
N CYS A 81 -29.75 2.09 1.81
CA CYS A 81 -28.56 2.53 2.54
C CYS A 81 -28.54 1.92 3.96
N PRO A 82 -27.52 1.11 4.32
CA PRO A 82 -27.46 0.44 5.62
C PRO A 82 -27.25 1.41 6.79
N VAL A 83 -26.73 2.62 6.51
CA VAL A 83 -26.44 3.66 7.52
C VAL A 83 -27.37 4.87 7.42
N GLN A 84 -28.37 4.82 6.53
CA GLN A 84 -29.38 5.88 6.35
C GLN A 84 -28.80 7.30 6.21
N CYS A 85 -27.68 7.45 5.47
CA CYS A 85 -26.98 8.73 5.32
C CYS A 85 -27.41 9.56 4.10
N ILE A 86 -28.33 9.04 3.27
CA ILE A 86 -28.79 9.71 2.04
C ILE A 86 -30.13 10.39 2.33
N VAL A 87 -30.14 11.73 2.20
CA VAL A 87 -31.34 12.56 2.34
C VAL A 87 -31.75 13.05 0.95
N ILE A 88 -33.05 13.04 0.69
CA ILE A 88 -33.66 13.38 -0.59
C ILE A 88 -34.75 14.42 -0.30
N GLU A 89 -34.55 15.65 -0.78
CA GLU A 89 -35.45 16.81 -0.63
C GLU A 89 -35.99 17.30 -1.97
#